data_AF-A0A090QH23-F1
#
_entry.id   AF-A0A090QH23-F1
#
_cell.length_a   1.000
_cell.length_b   1.000
_cell.length_c   1.000
_cell.angle_alpha   90.00
_cell.angle_beta   90.00
_cell.angle_gamma   90.00
#
_symmetry.space_group_name_H-M   'P 1'
#
loop_
_entity.id
_entity.type
_entity.pdbx_description
1 polymer ?
#
loop_
_entity_poly.entity_id
_entity_poly.type
_entity_poly.pdbx_seq_one_letter_code
_entity_poly.pdbx_strand_id
1 'polypeptide(L)'
;MISYDAEQHELNEEQVSIVLKNNAVITFQEKTGDVFENIRERIETSRGRIRSSKNDYLFYALIDSIIDHYFIAVEQIGEYLNDLEDEIFEEPDKESLNKVQRNKRLLLALRRAIYPLRESISKLLKEQSHLIDPKIVTYFHDAYDHCIQITETIESYREINTGLKDMYLSSVSHKMNQIMQVLTIMSSIFIPLTFLAGIYGMNFEHIPELSWEDGYQYFWIMSGGIFIVLLTFFKWKKWL
;
A
#
# COMPACT_ATOMS: atom_id res chain seq x y z
N MET A 1 3.68 23.06 -3.22
CA MET A 1 2.47 22.55 -3.87
C MET A 1 2.72 21.10 -4.25
N ILE A 2 1.69 20.27 -4.20
CA ILE A 2 1.79 18.85 -4.57
C ILE A 2 0.67 18.54 -5.55
N SER A 3 0.98 17.73 -6.55
CA SER A 3 0.00 17.07 -7.39
C SER A 3 0.36 15.59 -7.49
N TYR A 4 -0.64 14.74 -7.30
CA TYR A 4 -0.49 13.30 -7.48
C TYR A 4 -0.97 12.89 -8.87
N ASP A 5 -0.13 12.15 -9.60
CA ASP A 5 -0.51 11.50 -10.85
C ASP A 5 -1.00 10.09 -10.52
N ALA A 6 -2.31 9.86 -10.65
CA ALA A 6 -2.94 8.59 -10.35
C ALA A 6 -2.62 7.49 -11.36
N GLU A 7 -2.35 7.82 -12.63
CA GLU A 7 -2.00 6.83 -13.66
C GLU A 7 -0.57 6.34 -13.47
N GLN A 8 0.34 7.26 -13.18
CA GLN A 8 1.74 6.93 -12.99
C GLN A 8 2.07 6.54 -11.56
N HIS A 9 1.21 6.81 -10.56
CA HIS A 9 1.50 6.71 -9.13
C HIS A 9 2.77 7.50 -8.73
N GLU A 10 2.81 8.76 -9.15
CA GLU A 10 3.92 9.67 -8.89
C GLU A 10 3.47 10.94 -8.18
N LEU A 11 4.30 11.38 -7.24
CA LEU A 11 4.11 12.64 -6.54
C LEU A 11 4.97 13.71 -7.21
N ASN A 12 4.33 14.72 -7.79
CA ASN A 12 5.01 15.88 -8.32
C ASN A 12 5.02 16.97 -7.25
N GLU A 13 6.22 17.37 -6.85
CA GLU A 13 6.46 18.44 -5.88
C GLU A 13 6.87 19.71 -6.63
N GLU A 14 6.27 20.84 -6.28
CA GLU A 14 6.67 22.16 -6.74
C GLU A 14 6.86 23.10 -5.55
N GLN A 15 7.97 23.84 -5.53
CA GLN A 15 8.18 24.84 -4.50
C GLN A 15 7.37 26.11 -4.80
N VAL A 16 6.55 26.52 -3.83
CA VAL A 16 5.84 27.80 -3.87
C VAL A 16 6.30 28.66 -2.71
N SER A 17 6.79 29.86 -3.01
CA SER A 17 7.16 30.84 -1.98
C SER A 17 6.15 31.97 -1.95
N ILE A 18 5.68 32.33 -0.76
CA ILE A 18 4.67 33.38 -0.58
C ILE A 18 5.19 34.44 0.39
N VAL A 19 5.13 35.71 -0.01
CA VAL A 19 5.59 36.85 0.78
C VAL A 19 4.42 37.81 1.02
N LEU A 20 4.07 38.03 2.28
CA LEU A 20 3.10 39.03 2.71
C LEU A 20 3.80 40.37 2.98
N LYS A 21 3.30 41.45 2.36
CA LYS A 21 3.65 42.85 2.63
C LYS A 21 2.40 43.64 3.00
N ASN A 22 2.54 44.85 3.55
CA ASN A 22 1.43 45.69 4.04
C ASN A 22 0.17 45.72 3.16
N ASN A 23 0.31 45.84 1.84
CA ASN A 23 -0.83 45.89 0.88
C ASN A 23 -0.69 44.90 -0.29
N ALA A 24 0.18 43.89 -0.20
CA ALA A 24 0.41 42.97 -1.31
C ALA A 24 0.75 41.56 -0.82
N VAL A 25 0.37 40.56 -1.61
CA VAL A 25 0.86 39.18 -1.49
C VAL A 25 1.61 38.85 -2.77
N ILE A 26 2.83 38.38 -2.65
CA ILE A 26 3.69 38.03 -3.79
C ILE A 26 3.93 36.52 -3.75
N THR A 27 3.61 35.83 -4.84
CA THR A 27 3.85 34.40 -5.00
C THR A 27 4.97 34.17 -6.03
N PHE A 28 5.81 33.17 -5.77
CA PHE A 28 6.83 32.68 -6.69
C PHE A 28 6.58 31.19 -6.95
N GLN A 29 6.52 30.81 -8.22
CA GLN A 29 6.25 29.46 -8.72
C GLN A 29 7.37 29.04 -9.68
N GLU A 30 7.57 27.73 -9.84
CA GLU A 30 8.62 27.17 -10.70
C GLU A 30 8.07 26.82 -12.08
N LYS A 31 6.81 26.39 -12.16
CA LYS A 31 6.19 25.87 -13.38
C LYS A 31 4.86 26.58 -13.67
N THR A 32 4.37 26.40 -14.89
CA THR A 32 3.04 26.87 -15.29
C THR A 32 1.97 25.88 -14.83
N GLY A 33 0.87 26.40 -14.29
CA GLY A 33 -0.20 25.62 -13.68
C GLY A 33 -0.12 25.67 -12.16
N ASP A 34 -1.26 25.86 -11.48
CA ASP A 34 -1.30 25.93 -10.03
C ASP A 34 -2.67 25.59 -9.44
N VAL A 35 -2.69 25.54 -8.12
CA VAL A 35 -3.86 25.23 -7.30
C VAL A 35 -4.76 26.44 -7.04
N PHE A 36 -4.39 27.62 -7.51
CA PHE A 36 -4.99 28.90 -7.12
C PHE A 36 -6.14 29.34 -8.04
N GLU A 37 -6.57 28.53 -9.00
CA GLU A 37 -7.61 28.91 -9.95
C GLU A 37 -8.94 29.24 -9.25
N ASN A 38 -9.33 28.42 -8.27
CA ASN A 38 -10.51 28.67 -7.43
C ASN A 38 -10.41 30.01 -6.68
N ILE A 39 -9.20 30.48 -6.36
CA ILE A 39 -9.00 31.78 -5.69
C ILE A 39 -9.19 32.92 -6.71
N ARG A 40 -8.64 32.78 -7.92
CA ARG A 40 -8.83 33.76 -9.00
C ARG A 40 -10.31 33.92 -9.34
N GLU A 41 -11.02 32.82 -9.53
CA GLU A 41 -12.46 32.84 -9.80
C GLU A 41 -13.23 33.56 -8.68
N ARG A 42 -12.94 33.24 -7.40
CA ARG A 42 -13.58 33.91 -6.26
C ARG A 42 -13.33 35.41 -6.21
N ILE A 43 -12.16 35.88 -6.66
CA ILE A 43 -11.82 37.30 -6.76
C ILE A 43 -12.63 37.95 -7.88
N GLU A 44 -12.65 37.34 -9.07
CA GLU A 44 -13.33 37.86 -10.26
C GLU A 44 -14.85 37.94 -10.07
N THR A 45 -15.45 36.88 -9.52
CA THR A 45 -16.91 36.81 -9.31
C THR A 45 -17.35 37.42 -7.99
N SER A 46 -16.43 37.98 -7.18
CA SER A 46 -16.70 38.51 -5.84
C SER A 46 -17.40 37.52 -4.90
N ARG A 47 -17.05 36.23 -4.99
CA ARG A 47 -17.66 35.16 -4.19
C ARG A 47 -16.99 35.04 -2.82
N GLY A 48 -17.81 35.03 -1.77
CA GLY A 48 -17.33 34.93 -0.39
C GLY A 48 -16.68 36.23 0.11
N ARG A 49 -15.72 36.12 1.04
CA ARG A 49 -15.13 37.29 1.72
C ARG A 49 -13.84 37.82 1.10
N ILE A 50 -13.33 37.19 0.04
CA ILE A 50 -11.98 37.49 -0.49
C ILE A 50 -11.82 38.94 -0.97
N ARG A 51 -12.89 39.54 -1.52
CA ARG A 51 -12.92 40.95 -1.95
C ARG A 51 -13.18 41.95 -0.82
N SER A 52 -13.83 41.51 0.26
CA SER A 52 -14.16 42.35 1.42
C SER A 52 -13.07 42.33 2.51
N SER A 53 -12.20 41.32 2.48
CA SER A 53 -11.07 41.17 3.39
C SER A 53 -9.80 41.83 2.85
N LYS A 54 -8.79 41.97 3.70
CA LYS A 54 -7.47 42.51 3.31
C LYS A 54 -6.59 41.40 2.71
N ASN A 55 -5.37 41.78 2.34
CA ASN A 55 -4.32 40.91 1.81
C ASN A 55 -3.87 39.78 2.76
N ASP A 56 -4.05 39.92 4.06
CA ASP A 56 -3.81 38.86 5.04
C ASP A 56 -4.75 37.66 4.85
N TYR A 57 -6.03 37.91 4.52
CA TYR A 57 -6.97 36.85 4.16
C TYR A 57 -6.62 36.20 2.81
N LEU A 58 -6.12 36.97 1.84
CA LEU A 58 -5.61 36.41 0.58
C LEU A 58 -4.40 35.51 0.82
N PHE A 59 -3.49 35.93 1.72
CA PHE A 59 -2.35 35.12 2.14
C PHE A 59 -2.78 33.79 2.77
N TYR A 60 -3.76 33.83 3.68
CA TYR A 60 -4.40 32.63 4.21
C TYR A 60 -5.02 31.77 3.09
N ALA A 61 -5.84 32.35 2.21
CA ALA A 61 -6.55 31.60 1.16
C ALA A 61 -5.60 30.87 0.20
N LEU A 62 -4.43 31.44 -0.10
CA LEU A 62 -3.39 30.77 -0.89
C LEU A 62 -2.79 29.57 -0.15
N ILE A 63 -2.54 29.70 1.15
CA ILE A 63 -2.03 28.60 1.98
C ILE A 63 -3.07 27.49 2.11
N ASP A 64 -4.32 27.86 2.37
CA ASP A 64 -5.48 26.96 2.49
C ASP A 64 -5.66 26.12 1.21
N SER A 65 -5.62 26.78 0.05
CA SER A 65 -5.69 26.12 -1.26
C SER A 65 -4.52 25.14 -1.52
N ILE A 66 -3.32 25.42 -1.00
CA ILE A 66 -2.21 24.45 -1.04
C ILE A 66 -2.52 23.25 -0.16
N ILE A 67 -3.04 23.46 1.05
CA ILE A 67 -3.40 22.41 2.02
C ILE A 67 -4.51 21.52 1.47
N ASP A 68 -5.54 22.09 0.84
CA ASP A 68 -6.63 21.34 0.19
C ASP A 68 -6.10 20.32 -0.83
N HIS A 69 -5.05 20.67 -1.57
CA HIS A 69 -4.45 19.73 -2.53
C HIS A 69 -3.64 18.61 -1.86
N TYR A 70 -3.16 18.80 -0.63
CA TYR A 70 -2.61 17.68 0.14
C TYR A 70 -3.70 16.67 0.51
N PHE A 71 -4.93 17.12 0.83
CA PHE A 71 -6.04 16.19 1.07
C PHE A 71 -6.32 15.32 -0.15
N ILE A 72 -6.42 15.94 -1.33
CA ILE A 72 -6.64 15.22 -2.60
C ILE A 72 -5.54 14.17 -2.81
N ALA A 73 -4.26 14.57 -2.65
CA ALA A 73 -3.14 13.65 -2.84
C ALA A 73 -3.14 12.49 -1.82
N VAL A 74 -3.46 12.78 -0.55
CA VAL A 74 -3.54 11.76 0.52
C VAL A 74 -4.68 10.79 0.25
N GLU A 75 -5.85 11.27 -0.15
CA GLU A 75 -7.01 10.44 -0.48
C GLU A 75 -6.70 9.50 -1.65
N GLN A 76 -6.13 10.02 -2.74
CA GLN A 76 -5.76 9.20 -3.90
C GLN A 76 -4.67 8.15 -3.59
N ILE A 77 -3.72 8.49 -2.70
CA ILE A 77 -2.71 7.55 -2.21
C ILE A 77 -3.34 6.51 -1.27
N GLY A 78 -4.36 6.90 -0.50
CA GLY A 78 -5.17 6.01 0.33
C GLY A 78 -5.98 5.01 -0.49
N GLU A 79 -6.64 5.46 -1.56
CA GLU A 79 -7.35 4.57 -2.47
C GLU A 79 -6.41 3.56 -3.13
N TYR A 80 -5.24 4.01 -3.59
CA TYR A 80 -4.22 3.09 -4.10
C TYR A 80 -3.74 2.09 -3.03
N LEU A 81 -3.69 2.47 -1.75
CA LEU A 81 -3.36 1.55 -0.66
C LEU A 81 -4.45 0.48 -0.47
N ASN A 82 -5.72 0.85 -0.59
CA ASN A 82 -6.85 -0.08 -0.52
C ASN A 82 -6.81 -1.07 -1.69
N ASP A 83 -6.55 -0.61 -2.91
CA ASP A 83 -6.41 -1.48 -4.08
C ASP A 83 -5.28 -2.52 -3.88
N LEU A 84 -4.17 -2.11 -3.25
CA LEU A 84 -3.08 -3.03 -2.91
C LEU A 84 -3.44 -4.03 -1.81
N GLU A 85 -4.33 -3.65 -0.89
CA GLU A 85 -4.83 -4.56 0.13
C GLU A 85 -5.60 -5.72 -0.49
N ASP A 86 -6.53 -5.40 -1.40
CA ASP A 86 -7.32 -6.37 -2.14
C ASP A 86 -6.43 -7.27 -3.01
N GLU A 87 -5.46 -6.69 -3.73
CA GLU A 87 -4.50 -7.45 -4.56
C GLU A 87 -3.71 -8.49 -3.75
N ILE A 88 -3.20 -8.10 -2.57
CA ILE A 88 -2.40 -8.99 -1.71
C ILE A 88 -3.28 -10.07 -1.07
N PHE A 89 -4.54 -9.75 -0.79
CA PHE A 89 -5.49 -10.67 -0.19
C PHE A 89 -5.93 -11.77 -1.19
N GLU A 90 -6.19 -11.42 -2.44
CA GLU A 90 -6.66 -12.36 -3.45
C GLU A 90 -5.53 -13.25 -4.00
N GLU A 91 -4.53 -12.67 -4.67
CA GLU A 91 -3.42 -13.41 -5.27
C GLU A 91 -2.12 -12.60 -5.21
N PRO A 92 -1.28 -12.78 -4.17
CA PRO A 92 -0.04 -12.03 -4.06
C PRO A 92 0.93 -12.42 -5.19
N ASP A 93 1.41 -11.41 -5.92
CA ASP A 93 2.43 -11.56 -6.94
C ASP A 93 3.78 -10.95 -6.49
N LYS A 94 4.83 -11.14 -7.29
CA LYS A 94 6.16 -10.58 -6.95
C LYS A 94 6.19 -9.04 -7.05
N GLU A 95 5.30 -8.44 -7.83
CA GLU A 95 5.19 -6.99 -8.01
C GLU A 95 4.43 -6.31 -6.87
N SER A 96 3.52 -7.01 -6.18
CA SER A 96 2.75 -6.47 -5.05
C SER A 96 3.67 -5.90 -3.97
N LEU A 97 4.80 -6.56 -3.67
CA LEU A 97 5.79 -6.03 -2.73
C LEU A 97 6.46 -4.73 -3.23
N ASN A 98 6.72 -4.62 -4.54
CA ASN A 98 7.27 -3.39 -5.13
C ASN A 98 6.24 -2.25 -5.06
N LYS A 99 4.96 -2.55 -5.30
CA LYS A 99 3.87 -1.59 -5.19
C LYS A 99 3.68 -1.10 -3.75
N VAL A 100 3.71 -1.98 -2.75
CA VAL A 100 3.71 -1.62 -1.31
C VAL A 100 4.89 -0.73 -0.95
N GLN A 101 6.08 -1.03 -1.49
CA GLN A 101 7.27 -0.21 -1.25
C GLN A 101 7.20 1.15 -1.95
N ARG A 102 6.57 1.22 -3.14
CA ARG A 102 6.30 2.47 -3.86
C ARG A 102 5.33 3.33 -3.06
N ASN A 103 4.24 2.76 -2.57
CA ASN A 103 3.27 3.49 -1.76
C ASN A 103 3.90 4.05 -0.47
N LYS A 104 4.73 3.25 0.21
CA LYS A 104 5.54 3.73 1.35
C LYS A 104 6.38 4.97 1.00
N ARG A 105 6.97 5.03 -0.20
CA ARG A 105 7.77 6.18 -0.65
C ARG A 105 6.90 7.41 -0.87
N LEU A 106 5.70 7.25 -1.45
CA LEU A 106 4.72 8.32 -1.65
C LEU A 106 4.27 8.92 -0.31
N LEU A 107 3.88 8.07 0.66
CA LEU A 107 3.52 8.49 2.01
C LEU A 107 4.66 9.25 2.73
N LEU A 108 5.90 8.79 2.57
CA LEU A 108 7.06 9.48 3.12
C LEU A 108 7.34 10.83 2.45
N ALA A 109 7.09 10.95 1.14
CA ALA A 109 7.24 12.21 0.41
C ALA A 109 6.19 13.23 0.87
N LEU A 110 4.91 12.84 0.95
CA LEU A 110 3.84 13.66 1.53
C LEU A 110 4.18 14.14 2.94
N ARG A 111 4.64 13.23 3.82
CA ARG A 111 5.03 13.58 5.19
C ARG A 111 6.15 14.63 5.21
N ARG A 112 7.18 14.47 4.37
CA ARG A 112 8.30 15.42 4.28
C ARG A 112 7.87 16.79 3.80
N ALA A 113 6.81 16.87 2.99
CA ALA A 113 6.33 18.12 2.42
C ALA A 113 5.31 18.85 3.31
N ILE A 114 4.41 18.13 4.01
CA ILE A 114 3.42 18.73 4.91
C ILE A 114 4.05 19.21 6.24
N TYR A 115 5.07 18.53 6.74
CA TYR A 115 5.66 18.83 8.05
C TYR A 115 6.27 20.26 8.13
N PRO A 116 7.07 20.73 7.15
CA PRO A 116 7.56 22.11 7.12
C PRO A 116 6.44 23.14 7.02
N LEU A 117 5.34 22.84 6.30
CA LEU A 117 4.19 23.73 6.18
C LEU A 117 3.51 23.92 7.54
N ARG A 118 3.26 22.82 8.26
CA ARG A 118 2.72 22.83 9.62
C ARG A 118 3.59 23.65 10.58
N GLU A 119 4.90 23.47 10.54
CA GLU A 119 5.84 24.25 11.37
C GLU A 119 5.83 25.73 11.00
N SER A 120 5.71 26.06 9.70
CA SER A 120 5.64 27.45 9.23
C SER A 120 4.37 28.14 9.73
N ILE A 121 3.22 27.45 9.69
CA ILE A 121 1.95 27.97 10.24
C ILE A 121 2.05 28.08 11.77
N SER A 122 2.66 27.11 12.46
CA SER A 122 2.87 27.16 13.91
C SER A 122 3.69 28.38 14.35
N LYS A 123 4.76 28.69 13.60
CA LYS A 123 5.56 29.90 13.84
C LYS A 123 4.75 31.16 13.60
N LEU A 124 3.97 31.21 12.53
CA LEU A 124 3.10 32.34 12.21
C LEU A 124 2.09 32.62 13.34
N LEU A 125 1.49 31.58 13.90
CA LEU A 125 0.55 31.66 15.02
C LEU A 125 1.22 32.14 16.32
N LYS A 126 2.50 31.83 16.54
CA LYS A 126 3.25 32.23 17.74
C LYS A 126 3.81 33.64 17.67
N GLU A 127 4.30 34.09 16.51
CA GLU A 127 5.09 35.32 16.38
C GLU A 127 4.25 36.62 16.30
N GLN A 128 2.91 36.54 16.30
CA GLN A 128 1.97 37.69 16.29
C GLN A 128 2.46 38.89 15.45
N SER A 129 2.41 38.74 14.13
CA SER A 129 2.81 39.80 13.19
C SER A 129 1.74 40.90 13.08
N HIS A 130 2.17 42.17 13.02
CA HIS A 130 1.31 43.31 12.74
C HIS A 130 0.69 43.29 11.33
N LEU A 131 1.19 42.41 10.44
CA LEU A 131 0.67 42.22 9.09
C LEU A 131 -0.62 41.40 9.04
N ILE A 132 -0.96 40.70 10.13
CA ILE A 132 -2.11 39.79 10.19
C ILE A 132 -3.09 40.34 11.22
N ASP A 133 -4.32 40.63 10.78
CA ASP A 133 -5.38 41.03 11.71
C ASP A 133 -5.70 39.86 12.66
N PRO A 134 -5.88 40.10 13.97
CA PRO A 134 -6.27 39.07 14.93
C PRO A 134 -7.50 38.24 14.51
N LYS A 135 -8.41 38.80 13.72
CA LYS A 135 -9.58 38.07 13.17
C LYS A 135 -9.18 37.00 12.15
N ILE A 136 -8.07 37.21 11.44
CA ILE A 136 -7.56 36.26 10.44
C ILE A 136 -6.78 35.12 11.10
N VAL A 137 -6.24 35.31 12.31
CA VAL A 137 -5.51 34.27 13.07
C VAL A 137 -6.36 33.01 13.27
N THR A 138 -7.68 33.14 13.47
CA THR A 138 -8.59 31.98 13.60
C THR A 138 -8.59 31.10 12.35
N TYR A 139 -8.43 31.67 11.15
CA TYR A 139 -8.35 30.91 9.91
C TYR A 139 -7.01 30.16 9.79
N PHE A 140 -5.92 30.72 10.34
CA PHE A 140 -4.64 30.02 10.42
C PHE A 140 -4.66 28.87 11.43
N HIS A 141 -5.49 28.93 12.48
CA HIS A 141 -5.72 27.78 13.36
C HIS A 141 -6.39 26.63 12.60
N ASP A 142 -7.40 26.92 11.79
CA ASP A 142 -8.06 25.92 10.94
C ASP A 142 -7.07 25.25 9.96
N ALA A 143 -6.26 26.06 9.26
CA ALA A 143 -5.19 25.55 8.38
C ALA A 143 -4.15 24.71 9.14
N TYR A 144 -3.82 25.07 10.38
CA TYR A 144 -2.93 24.30 11.23
C TYR A 144 -3.54 22.94 11.61
N ASP A 145 -4.82 22.92 11.97
CA ASP A 145 -5.56 21.71 12.31
C ASP A 145 -5.70 20.78 11.10
N HIS A 146 -5.94 21.33 9.90
CA HIS A 146 -5.90 20.58 8.64
C HIS A 146 -4.54 19.93 8.38
N CYS A 147 -3.44 20.63 8.64
CA CYS A 147 -2.09 20.05 8.53
C CYS A 147 -1.88 18.88 9.51
N ILE A 148 -2.45 18.97 10.73
CA ILE A 148 -2.41 17.88 11.71
C ILE A 148 -3.21 16.69 11.18
N GLN A 149 -4.45 16.91 10.74
CA GLN A 149 -5.32 15.86 10.21
C GLN A 149 -4.67 15.11 9.04
N ILE A 150 -4.06 15.84 8.10
CA ILE A 150 -3.29 15.23 7.00
C ILE A 150 -2.13 14.39 7.54
N THR A 151 -1.37 14.91 8.51
CA THR A 151 -0.24 14.19 9.09
C THR A 151 -0.69 12.89 9.78
N GLU A 152 -1.78 12.92 10.54
CA GLU A 152 -2.35 11.75 11.20
C GLU A 152 -2.86 10.71 10.19
N THR A 153 -3.52 11.16 9.13
CA THR A 153 -3.99 10.30 8.04
C THR A 153 -2.81 9.59 7.36
N ILE A 154 -1.72 10.32 7.07
CA ILE A 154 -0.50 9.74 6.50
C ILE A 154 0.10 8.69 7.46
N GLU A 155 0.13 8.94 8.76
CA GLU A 155 0.64 7.96 9.73
C GLU A 155 -0.24 6.70 9.78
N SER A 156 -1.57 6.85 9.74
CA SER A 156 -2.50 5.71 9.66
C SER A 156 -2.26 4.86 8.41
N TYR A 157 -2.14 5.49 7.24
CA TYR A 157 -1.81 4.78 6.01
C TYR A 157 -0.43 4.12 6.04
N ARG A 158 0.55 4.69 6.75
CA ARG A 158 1.87 4.04 6.95
C ARG A 158 1.77 2.79 7.82
N GLU A 159 0.89 2.78 8.82
CA GLU A 159 0.62 1.60 9.65
C GLU A 159 -0.04 0.51 8.81
N ILE A 160 -1.09 0.83 8.04
CA ILE A 160 -1.77 -0.10 7.13
C ILE A 160 -0.78 -0.66 6.10
N ASN A 161 0.02 0.20 5.44
CA ASN A 161 1.04 -0.23 4.48
C ASN A 161 2.10 -1.15 5.11
N THR A 162 2.37 -1.01 6.41
CA THR A 162 3.27 -1.93 7.13
C THR A 162 2.57 -3.28 7.35
N GLY A 163 1.30 -3.27 7.75
CA GLY A 163 0.46 -4.46 7.86
C GLY A 163 0.35 -5.23 6.54
N LEU A 164 0.21 -4.55 5.40
CA LEU A 164 0.16 -5.20 4.08
C LEU A 164 1.42 -6.00 3.75
N LYS A 165 2.59 -5.49 4.16
CA LYS A 165 3.85 -6.21 3.96
C LYS A 165 3.85 -7.53 4.76
N ASP A 166 3.37 -7.50 6.00
CA ASP A 166 3.33 -8.69 6.85
C ASP A 166 2.26 -9.68 6.38
N MET A 167 1.14 -9.18 5.87
CA MET A 167 0.10 -9.98 5.21
C MET A 167 0.64 -10.68 3.95
N TYR A 168 1.36 -9.95 3.10
CA TYR A 168 2.02 -10.51 1.91
C TYR A 168 2.97 -11.66 2.27
N LEU A 169 3.85 -11.45 3.26
CA LEU A 169 4.79 -12.49 3.72
C LEU A 169 4.05 -13.73 4.25
N SER A 170 2.96 -13.51 4.99
CA SER A 170 2.13 -14.58 5.53
C SER A 170 1.43 -15.37 4.41
N SER A 171 0.87 -14.69 3.41
CA SER A 171 0.20 -15.31 2.27
C SER A 171 1.17 -16.11 1.39
N VAL A 172 2.36 -15.57 1.10
CA VAL A 172 3.43 -16.28 0.39
C VAL A 172 3.88 -17.53 1.16
N SER A 173 4.06 -17.41 2.49
CA SER A 173 4.42 -18.54 3.35
C SER A 173 3.32 -19.62 3.34
N HIS A 174 2.05 -19.22 3.39
CA HIS A 174 0.91 -20.14 3.32
C HIS A 174 0.89 -20.90 1.98
N LYS A 175 1.07 -20.20 0.86
CA LYS A 175 1.15 -20.81 -0.48
C LYS A 175 2.33 -21.77 -0.59
N MET A 176 3.50 -21.40 -0.05
CA MET A 176 4.66 -22.28 0.01
C MET A 176 4.36 -23.54 0.83
N ASN A 177 3.70 -23.41 1.98
CA ASN A 177 3.31 -24.54 2.81
C ASN A 177 2.33 -25.48 2.09
N GLN A 178 1.36 -24.94 1.35
CA GLN A 178 0.45 -25.73 0.51
C GLN A 178 1.19 -26.50 -0.60
N ILE A 179 2.10 -25.83 -1.33
CA ILE A 179 2.91 -26.47 -2.38
C ILE A 179 3.76 -27.60 -1.78
N MET A 180 4.43 -27.34 -0.66
CA MET A 180 5.23 -28.33 0.06
C MET A 180 4.39 -29.51 0.53
N GLN A 181 3.17 -29.27 1.02
CA GLN A 181 2.25 -30.32 1.44
C GLN A 181 1.85 -31.21 0.26
N VAL A 182 1.45 -30.62 -0.88
CA VAL A 182 1.10 -31.39 -2.09
C VAL A 182 2.28 -32.23 -2.57
N LEU A 183 3.48 -31.64 -2.66
CA LEU A 183 4.69 -32.38 -3.05
C LEU A 183 5.00 -33.52 -2.08
N THR A 184 4.83 -33.30 -0.77
CA THR A 184 5.06 -34.31 0.26
C THR A 184 4.06 -35.46 0.18
N ILE A 185 2.78 -35.17 -0.06
CA ILE A 185 1.73 -36.19 -0.25
C ILE A 185 2.08 -37.04 -1.47
N MET A 186 2.35 -36.42 -2.61
CA MET A 186 2.72 -37.13 -3.84
C MET A 186 3.97 -37.99 -3.62
N SER A 187 5.02 -37.42 -3.03
CA SER A 187 6.27 -38.15 -2.77
C SER A 187 6.08 -39.32 -1.82
N SER A 188 5.34 -39.12 -0.73
CA SER A 188 5.09 -40.16 0.28
C SER A 188 4.27 -41.33 -0.28
N ILE A 189 3.42 -41.07 -1.27
CA ILE A 189 2.65 -42.10 -1.99
C ILE A 189 3.54 -42.82 -3.02
N PHE A 190 4.25 -42.08 -3.87
CA PHE A 190 4.98 -42.67 -5.00
C PHE A 190 6.32 -43.29 -4.61
N ILE A 191 7.04 -42.80 -3.59
CA ILE A 191 8.36 -43.33 -3.21
C ILE A 191 8.27 -44.82 -2.81
N PRO A 192 7.38 -45.25 -1.89
CA PRO A 192 7.26 -46.67 -1.52
C PRO A 192 6.80 -47.54 -2.70
N LEU A 193 5.86 -47.05 -3.53
CA LEU A 193 5.37 -47.79 -4.69
C LEU A 193 6.46 -47.97 -5.75
N THR A 194 7.25 -46.92 -6.00
CA THR A 194 8.40 -46.95 -6.92
C THR A 194 9.50 -47.86 -6.38
N PHE A 195 9.74 -47.85 -5.08
CA PHE A 195 10.68 -48.77 -4.44
C PHE A 195 10.26 -50.23 -4.61
N LEU A 196 8.98 -50.55 -4.39
CA LEU A 196 8.42 -51.89 -4.63
C LEU A 196 8.57 -52.30 -6.09
N ALA A 197 8.16 -51.45 -7.03
CA ALA A 197 8.35 -51.71 -8.46
C ALA A 197 9.83 -51.88 -8.83
N GLY A 198 10.71 -51.12 -8.17
CA GLY A 198 12.17 -51.23 -8.32
C GLY A 198 12.69 -52.60 -7.90
N ILE A 199 12.30 -53.12 -6.72
CA ILE A 199 12.70 -54.46 -6.24
C ILE A 199 12.29 -55.55 -7.24
N TYR A 200 11.03 -55.55 -7.66
CA TYR A 200 10.52 -56.56 -8.59
C TYR A 200 11.00 -56.36 -10.05
N GLY A 201 11.61 -55.21 -10.35
CA GLY A 201 12.29 -54.92 -11.61
C GLY A 201 13.78 -55.30 -11.63
N MET A 202 14.34 -55.81 -10.52
CA MET A 202 15.75 -56.23 -10.46
C MET A 202 15.94 -57.62 -11.09
N ASN A 203 17.04 -57.79 -11.81
CA ASN A 203 17.41 -59.07 -12.44
C ASN A 203 18.06 -60.04 -11.43
N PHE A 204 17.33 -60.47 -10.41
CA PHE A 204 17.80 -61.51 -9.49
C PHE A 204 17.30 -62.90 -9.90
N GLU A 205 18.15 -63.91 -9.72
CA GLU A 205 17.89 -65.29 -10.13
C GLU A 205 16.97 -66.05 -9.14
N HIS A 206 16.90 -65.62 -7.88
CA HIS A 206 16.09 -66.25 -6.82
C HIS A 206 15.24 -65.21 -6.06
N ILE A 207 14.14 -64.76 -6.67
CA ILE A 207 13.04 -64.06 -5.98
C ILE A 207 11.88 -65.05 -5.85
N PRO A 208 11.62 -65.64 -4.67
CA PRO A 208 10.62 -66.68 -4.49
C PRO A 208 9.21 -66.23 -4.92
N GLU A 209 8.89 -64.95 -4.75
CA GLU A 209 7.58 -64.35 -5.07
C GLU A 209 7.29 -64.27 -6.57
N LEU A 210 8.31 -64.29 -7.45
CA LEU A 210 8.13 -64.29 -8.92
C LEU A 210 7.62 -65.63 -9.45
N SER A 211 7.80 -66.71 -8.69
CA SER A 211 7.40 -68.07 -9.09
C SER A 211 5.94 -68.43 -8.74
N TRP A 212 5.21 -67.52 -8.08
CA TRP A 212 3.81 -67.71 -7.71
C TRP A 212 2.89 -67.54 -8.93
N GLU A 213 1.91 -68.44 -9.11
CA GLU A 213 0.96 -68.38 -10.25
C GLU A 213 0.23 -67.03 -10.33
N ASP A 214 -0.16 -66.46 -9.19
CA ASP A 214 -0.85 -65.16 -9.11
C ASP A 214 0.03 -64.00 -8.58
N GLY A 215 1.36 -64.15 -8.60
CA GLY A 215 2.31 -63.17 -8.04
C GLY A 215 2.12 -61.74 -8.53
N TYR A 216 1.81 -61.58 -9.83
CA TYR A 216 1.52 -60.27 -10.44
C TYR A 216 0.24 -59.61 -9.87
N GLN A 217 -0.81 -60.40 -9.61
CA GLN A 217 -2.05 -59.89 -9.01
C GLN A 217 -1.82 -59.48 -7.56
N TYR A 218 -1.09 -60.28 -6.77
CA TYR A 218 -0.75 -59.95 -5.39
C TYR A 218 0.06 -58.65 -5.28
N PHE A 219 1.00 -58.40 -6.20
CA PHE A 219 1.76 -57.15 -6.25
C PHE A 219 0.84 -55.92 -6.42
N TRP A 220 -0.12 -55.97 -7.35
CA TRP A 220 -1.06 -54.87 -7.59
C TRP A 220 -2.01 -54.66 -6.42
N ILE A 221 -2.50 -55.74 -5.79
CA ILE A 221 -3.36 -55.66 -4.60
C ILE A 221 -2.60 -55.01 -3.44
N MET A 222 -1.36 -55.43 -3.18
CA MET A 222 -0.53 -54.85 -2.12
C MET A 222 -0.21 -53.38 -2.40
N SER A 223 0.23 -53.05 -3.62
CA SER A 223 0.55 -51.68 -4.03
C SER A 223 -0.68 -50.77 -3.98
N GLY A 224 -1.82 -51.23 -4.49
CA GLY A 224 -3.10 -50.52 -4.38
C GLY A 224 -3.57 -50.35 -2.94
N GLY A 225 -3.35 -51.36 -2.09
CA GLY A 225 -3.62 -51.29 -0.65
C GLY A 225 -2.80 -50.20 0.03
N ILE A 226 -1.48 -50.14 -0.21
CA ILE A 226 -0.60 -49.09 0.33
C ILE A 226 -1.06 -47.71 -0.15
N PHE A 227 -1.39 -47.57 -1.43
CA PHE A 227 -1.90 -46.32 -2.00
C PHE A 227 -3.18 -45.84 -1.30
N ILE A 228 -4.16 -46.73 -1.11
CA ILE A 228 -5.44 -46.41 -0.44
C ILE A 228 -5.22 -46.07 1.03
N VAL A 229 -4.35 -46.80 1.75
CA VAL A 229 -4.01 -46.53 3.15
C VAL A 229 -3.38 -45.16 3.30
N LEU A 230 -2.42 -44.81 2.44
CA LEU A 230 -1.77 -43.49 2.49
C LEU A 230 -2.74 -42.36 2.12
N LEU A 231 -3.58 -42.54 1.10
CA LEU A 231 -4.60 -41.54 0.74
C LEU A 231 -5.60 -41.31 1.88
N THR A 232 -6.11 -42.37 2.50
CA THR A 232 -7.05 -42.26 3.61
C THR A 232 -6.38 -41.63 4.84
N PHE A 233 -5.12 -41.95 5.11
CA PHE A 233 -4.33 -41.29 6.17
C PHE A 233 -4.18 -39.78 5.94
N PHE A 234 -3.80 -39.35 4.74
CA PHE A 234 -3.65 -37.92 4.43
C PHE A 234 -4.98 -37.16 4.46
N LYS A 235 -6.07 -37.79 3.99
CA LYS A 235 -7.42 -37.24 4.08
C LYS A 235 -7.87 -37.08 5.54
N TRP A 236 -7.60 -38.07 6.39
CA TRP A 236 -7.92 -37.98 7.83
C TRP A 236 -7.16 -36.84 8.52
N LYS A 237 -5.90 -36.61 8.11
CA LYS A 237 -5.07 -35.52 8.63
C LYS A 237 -5.48 -34.12 8.11
N LYS A 238 -6.50 -34.03 7.24
CA LYS A 238 -6.93 -32.79 6.56
C LYS A 238 -5.82 -32.13 5.73
N TRP A 239 -4.92 -32.95 5.20
CA TRP A 239 -3.89 -32.49 4.27
C TRP A 239 -4.36 -32.56 2.81
N LEU A 240 -5.58 -33.10 2.63
CA LEU A 240 -6.24 -33.44 1.36
C LEU A 240 -7.73 -33.15 1.52
#